data_AF-A0A532CC69-F1
#
_entry.id   AF-A0A532CC69-F1
#
_cell.length_a   1.000
_cell.length_b   1.000
_cell.length_c   1.000
_cell.angle_alpha   90.00
_cell.angle_beta   90.00
_cell.angle_gamma   90.00
#
_symmetry.space_group_name_H-M   'P 1'
#
loop_
_entity.id
_entity.type
_entity.pdbx_description
1 polymer ?
#
loop_
_entity_poly.entity_id
_entity_poly.type
_entity_poly.pdbx_seq_one_letter_code
_entity_poly.pdbx_strand_id
1 'polypeptide(L)'
;MPRALVIQLARLGDLVQSLPAITQLRVRHPETQLDLLCPSHLAEVGRLLPGIEKVLEWDGAAWQRRAMAAQQDLRAEHLAEVETTLMALAPDRYDCAYVLNQHRRALVAGSLLAREVKGPLLHGPLGETLAPWAAYVRDVAQRRLGQRVHLADAFCGLCGVSPPGDILPLDPPAVRLPDDLEPIGKHGDPWIALIVGAGETERCVPTEVWRRWITVFLASAPQGRVVLVGTERERAAEIQSLLPSSNLGRIWDTTGRTSLLQLAAILVRCHRVVGSDTGPLHLAAALGRPVIGWYFARARVHETGPYGTNHWVWQAEQGDVEERGVLAPCQWPVDETISLLSHQMPTPTENWSLWASYRDELGAYYIEAGHEAIAPLQRAQIWQALQPSPV
;
A
#
# COMPACT_ATOMS: atom_id res chain seq x y z
N MET A 1 -10.99 -7.10 29.75
CA MET A 1 -10.59 -5.91 28.96
C MET A 1 -11.40 -5.92 27.68
N PRO A 2 -11.87 -4.76 27.18
CA PRO A 2 -12.55 -4.69 25.89
C PRO A 2 -11.62 -5.18 24.78
N ARG A 3 -12.18 -5.87 23.78
CA ARG A 3 -11.42 -6.40 22.65
C ARG A 3 -12.04 -5.91 21.34
N ALA A 4 -11.23 -5.38 20.45
CA ALA A 4 -11.63 -5.00 19.10
C ALA A 4 -10.78 -5.70 18.03
N LEU A 5 -11.40 -5.94 16.88
CA LEU A 5 -10.76 -6.61 15.75
C LEU A 5 -10.75 -5.70 14.52
N VAL A 6 -9.58 -5.36 13.99
CA VAL A 6 -9.44 -4.74 12.68
C VAL A 6 -9.40 -5.83 11.60
N ILE A 7 -10.21 -5.72 10.56
CA ILE A 7 -10.27 -6.70 9.46
C ILE A 7 -9.80 -6.04 8.17
N GLN A 8 -8.63 -6.48 7.68
CA GLN A 8 -8.03 -6.03 6.42
C GLN A 8 -7.54 -7.22 5.60
N LEU A 9 -8.47 -7.81 4.84
CA LEU A 9 -8.29 -8.94 3.92
C LEU A 9 -7.87 -8.57 2.48
N ALA A 10 -7.26 -7.40 2.28
CA ALA A 10 -6.82 -6.90 0.97
C ALA A 10 -5.30 -7.08 0.76
N ARG A 11 -4.68 -6.30 -0.12
CA ARG A 11 -3.27 -6.49 -0.54
C ARG A 11 -2.30 -5.83 0.45
N LEU A 12 -1.00 -6.08 0.29
CA LEU A 12 0.05 -5.49 1.13
C LEU A 12 -0.06 -3.97 1.27
N GLY A 13 -0.33 -3.26 0.16
CA GLY A 13 -0.50 -1.81 0.16
C GLY A 13 -1.67 -1.35 1.05
N ASP A 14 -2.82 -2.01 0.92
CA ASP A 14 -4.01 -1.72 1.74
C ASP A 14 -3.77 -2.02 3.22
N LEU A 15 -3.02 -3.09 3.53
CA LEU A 15 -2.66 -3.46 4.89
C LEU A 15 -1.81 -2.38 5.56
N VAL A 16 -0.72 -1.95 4.93
CA VAL A 16 0.15 -0.91 5.51
C VAL A 16 -0.53 0.45 5.53
N GLN A 17 -1.39 0.75 4.55
CA GLN A 17 -2.21 1.97 4.55
C GLN A 17 -3.36 1.94 5.57
N SER A 18 -3.58 0.84 6.28
CA SER A 18 -4.49 0.80 7.44
C SER A 18 -3.84 1.36 8.71
N LEU A 19 -2.53 1.65 8.68
CA LEU A 19 -1.78 2.17 9.82
C LEU A 19 -2.40 3.43 10.46
N PRO A 20 -2.84 4.47 9.71
CA PRO A 20 -3.43 5.67 10.31
C PRO A 20 -4.67 5.36 11.16
N ALA A 21 -5.54 4.48 10.66
CA ALA A 21 -6.75 4.06 11.36
C ALA A 21 -6.41 3.25 12.63
N ILE A 22 -5.43 2.34 12.54
CA ILE A 22 -4.96 1.55 13.69
C ILE A 22 -4.37 2.45 14.77
N THR A 23 -3.52 3.41 14.39
CA THR A 23 -2.92 4.39 15.31
C THR A 23 -4.02 5.18 16.04
N GLN A 24 -5.02 5.67 15.32
CA GLN A 24 -6.07 6.50 15.90
C GLN A 24 -7.07 5.71 16.75
N LEU A 25 -7.37 4.46 16.39
CA LEU A 25 -8.13 3.56 17.25
C LEU A 25 -7.43 3.32 18.58
N ARG A 26 -6.11 3.15 18.57
CA ARG A 26 -5.33 2.96 19.80
C ARG A 26 -5.28 4.22 20.67
N VAL A 27 -5.19 5.40 20.06
CA VAL A 27 -5.28 6.69 20.77
C VAL A 27 -6.67 6.89 21.38
N ARG A 28 -7.72 6.54 20.64
CA ARG A 28 -9.11 6.73 21.07
C ARG A 28 -9.55 5.74 22.14
N HIS A 29 -9.00 4.53 22.12
CA HIS A 29 -9.37 3.40 22.98
C HIS A 29 -8.13 2.72 23.59
N PRO A 30 -7.36 3.41 24.44
CA PRO A 30 -6.08 2.91 24.96
C PRO A 30 -6.21 1.63 25.80
N GLU A 31 -7.35 1.43 26.46
CA GLU A 31 -7.67 0.25 27.28
C GLU A 31 -8.20 -0.94 26.48
N THR A 32 -8.50 -0.75 25.19
CA THR A 32 -9.02 -1.79 24.31
C THR A 32 -7.87 -2.56 23.66
N GLN A 33 -7.88 -3.88 23.82
CA GLN A 33 -6.98 -4.75 23.06
C GLN A 33 -7.40 -4.72 21.58
N LEU A 34 -6.49 -4.32 20.70
CA LEU A 34 -6.72 -4.30 19.26
C LEU A 34 -5.97 -5.45 18.58
N ASP A 35 -6.74 -6.35 17.98
CA ASP A 35 -6.22 -7.47 17.19
C ASP A 35 -6.46 -7.21 15.68
N LEU A 36 -5.74 -7.90 14.81
CA LEU A 36 -5.82 -7.78 13.36
C LEU A 36 -6.18 -9.12 12.72
N LEU A 37 -7.13 -9.13 11.78
CA LEU A 37 -7.35 -10.24 10.84
C LEU A 37 -6.90 -9.83 9.44
N CYS A 38 -5.86 -10.49 8.92
CA CYS A 38 -5.29 -10.23 7.60
C CYS A 38 -4.95 -11.53 6.85
N PRO A 39 -4.64 -11.50 5.54
CA PRO A 39 -4.18 -12.68 4.82
C PRO A 39 -2.94 -13.29 5.46
N SER A 40 -2.86 -14.62 5.53
CA SER A 40 -1.77 -15.36 6.19
C SER A 40 -0.37 -14.96 5.67
N HIS A 41 -0.22 -14.82 4.35
CA HIS A 41 1.03 -14.39 3.73
C HIS A 41 1.47 -12.95 4.08
N LEU A 42 0.61 -12.16 4.71
CA LEU A 42 0.90 -10.80 5.19
C LEU A 42 1.00 -10.73 6.73
N ALA A 43 0.82 -11.84 7.45
CA ALA A 43 0.73 -11.85 8.91
C ALA A 43 1.97 -11.26 9.58
N GLU A 44 3.16 -11.59 9.07
CA GLU A 44 4.43 -11.05 9.57
C GLU A 44 4.49 -9.51 9.46
N VAL A 45 3.96 -8.93 8.37
CA VAL A 45 3.86 -7.47 8.23
C VAL A 45 2.79 -6.90 9.16
N GLY A 46 1.67 -7.61 9.33
CA GLY A 46 0.63 -7.25 10.30
C GLY A 46 1.16 -7.13 11.73
N ARG A 47 2.13 -7.98 12.12
CA ARG A 47 2.79 -7.94 13.43
C ARG A 47 3.73 -6.74 13.61
N LEU A 48 4.13 -6.07 12.52
CA LEU A 48 4.91 -4.83 12.60
C LEU A 48 4.04 -3.60 12.86
N LEU A 49 2.72 -3.68 12.71
CA LEU A 49 1.84 -2.53 12.88
C LEU A 49 1.74 -2.13 14.37
N PRO A 50 2.17 -0.93 14.76
CA PRO A 50 2.15 -0.47 16.14
C PRO A 50 0.74 -0.52 16.73
N GLY A 51 0.62 -1.08 17.93
CA GLY A 51 -0.66 -1.21 18.62
C GLY A 51 -1.54 -2.32 18.08
N ILE A 52 -1.03 -3.31 17.35
CA ILE A 52 -1.68 -4.60 17.16
C ILE A 52 -1.10 -5.62 18.14
N GLU A 53 -1.97 -6.29 18.91
CA GLU A 53 -1.57 -7.23 19.97
C GLU A 53 -1.50 -8.67 19.46
N LYS A 54 -2.51 -9.07 18.67
CA LYS A 54 -2.57 -10.37 18.02
C LYS A 54 -2.92 -10.23 16.55
N VAL A 55 -2.25 -11.04 15.72
CA VAL A 55 -2.62 -11.23 14.30
C VAL A 55 -3.29 -12.59 14.12
N LEU A 56 -4.52 -12.56 13.61
CA LEU A 56 -5.29 -13.70 13.13
C LEU A 56 -5.04 -13.86 11.63
N GLU A 57 -4.73 -15.07 11.21
CA GLU A 57 -4.34 -15.36 9.83
C GLU A 57 -5.51 -15.90 9.01
N TRP A 58 -5.76 -15.26 7.88
CA TRP A 58 -6.77 -15.69 6.91
C TRP A 58 -6.14 -16.49 5.76
N ASP A 59 -6.41 -17.79 5.69
CA ASP A 59 -6.00 -18.64 4.56
C ASP A 59 -6.95 -18.46 3.36
N GLY A 60 -6.69 -17.44 2.55
CA GLY A 60 -7.51 -17.15 1.37
C GLY A 60 -7.64 -18.32 0.38
N ALA A 61 -6.62 -19.18 0.27
CA ALA A 61 -6.64 -20.31 -0.65
C ALA A 61 -7.55 -21.43 -0.16
N ALA A 62 -7.51 -21.75 1.14
CA ALA A 62 -8.47 -22.69 1.74
C ALA A 62 -9.91 -22.19 1.59
N TRP A 63 -10.14 -20.91 1.82
CA TRP A 63 -11.46 -20.29 1.64
C TRP A 63 -11.94 -20.35 0.19
N GLN A 64 -11.08 -20.08 -0.79
CA GLN A 64 -11.43 -20.20 -2.19
C GLN A 64 -11.80 -21.64 -2.57
N ARG A 65 -11.04 -22.63 -2.10
CA ARG A 65 -11.35 -24.05 -2.34
C ARG A 65 -12.72 -24.43 -1.79
N ARG A 66 -13.03 -24.01 -0.55
CA ARG A 66 -14.35 -24.23 0.07
C ARG A 66 -15.48 -23.55 -0.72
N ALA A 67 -15.28 -22.31 -1.15
CA ALA A 67 -16.26 -21.58 -1.94
C ALA A 67 -16.54 -22.28 -3.28
N MET A 68 -15.50 -22.78 -3.97
CA MET A 68 -15.66 -23.51 -5.23
C MET A 68 -16.39 -24.85 -5.03
N ALA A 69 -16.12 -25.58 -3.94
CA ALA A 69 -16.86 -26.80 -3.61
C ALA A 69 -18.34 -26.50 -3.31
N ALA A 70 -18.62 -25.47 -2.50
CA ALA A 70 -19.98 -25.06 -2.16
C ALA A 70 -20.77 -24.52 -3.37
N GLN A 71 -20.10 -24.00 -4.40
CA GLN A 71 -20.76 -23.57 -5.64
C GLN A 71 -21.30 -24.75 -6.46
N GLN A 72 -20.69 -25.93 -6.33
CA GLN A 72 -21.15 -27.14 -7.00
C GLN A 72 -22.28 -27.82 -6.23
N ASP A 73 -22.21 -27.81 -4.89
CA ASP A 73 -23.18 -28.47 -4.03
C ASP A 73 -23.25 -27.77 -2.66
N LEU A 74 -24.13 -26.78 -2.52
CA LEU A 74 -24.28 -26.02 -1.28
C LEU A 74 -25.07 -26.84 -0.26
N ARG A 75 -24.37 -27.24 0.81
CA ARG A 75 -24.94 -28.02 1.93
C ARG A 75 -24.69 -27.34 3.27
N ALA A 76 -25.50 -27.69 4.28
CA ALA A 76 -25.41 -27.11 5.62
C ALA A 76 -24.03 -27.36 6.28
N GLU A 77 -23.39 -28.48 5.97
CA GLU A 77 -22.05 -28.83 6.48
C GLU A 77 -20.99 -27.82 6.05
N HIS A 78 -21.08 -27.29 4.82
CA HIS A 78 -20.14 -26.27 4.34
C HIS A 78 -20.24 -24.96 5.15
N LEU A 79 -21.45 -24.59 5.56
CA LEU A 79 -21.69 -23.41 6.40
C LEU A 79 -21.18 -23.66 7.82
N ALA A 80 -21.44 -24.84 8.38
CA ALA A 80 -20.95 -25.23 9.71
C ALA A 80 -19.42 -25.28 9.77
N GLU A 81 -18.75 -25.78 8.73
CA GLU A 81 -17.28 -25.78 8.63
C GLU A 81 -16.70 -24.37 8.57
N VAL A 82 -17.34 -23.48 7.81
CA VAL A 82 -16.97 -22.06 7.70
C VAL A 82 -17.10 -21.35 9.04
N GLU A 83 -18.23 -21.53 9.71
CA GLU A 83 -18.49 -20.98 11.06
C GLU A 83 -17.46 -21.52 12.07
N THR A 84 -17.28 -22.84 12.11
CA THR A 84 -16.32 -23.50 13.01
C THR A 84 -14.90 -22.99 12.78
N THR A 85 -14.47 -22.86 11.52
CA THR A 85 -13.13 -22.36 11.18
C THR A 85 -12.94 -20.92 11.64
N LEU A 86 -13.93 -20.05 11.45
CA LEU A 86 -13.84 -18.67 11.89
C LEU A 86 -13.84 -18.56 13.41
N MET A 87 -14.78 -19.22 14.09
CA MET A 87 -14.87 -19.17 15.54
C MET A 87 -13.65 -19.80 16.21
N ALA A 88 -12.96 -20.74 15.56
CA ALA A 88 -11.67 -21.25 16.03
C ALA A 88 -10.55 -20.19 16.02
N LEU A 89 -10.62 -19.14 15.18
CA LEU A 89 -9.65 -18.04 15.19
C LEU A 89 -9.77 -17.18 16.46
N ALA A 90 -11.00 -17.05 16.98
CA ALA A 90 -11.30 -16.27 18.17
C ALA A 90 -12.44 -16.94 18.98
N PRO A 91 -12.09 -17.75 20.01
CA PRO A 91 -13.07 -18.47 20.82
C PRO A 91 -14.11 -17.56 21.49
N ASP A 92 -13.66 -16.38 21.94
CA ASP A 92 -14.55 -15.33 22.44
C ASP A 92 -14.74 -14.24 21.38
N ARG A 93 -16.00 -13.83 21.19
CA ARG A 93 -16.34 -12.71 20.30
C ARG A 93 -15.75 -11.40 20.80
N TYR A 94 -15.25 -10.61 19.87
CA TYR A 94 -14.84 -9.23 20.10
C TYR A 94 -16.06 -8.34 20.40
N ASP A 95 -15.82 -7.25 21.11
CA ASP A 95 -16.86 -6.25 21.37
C ASP A 95 -17.21 -5.49 20.08
N CYS A 96 -16.19 -5.14 19.28
CA CYS A 96 -16.35 -4.44 18.01
C CYS A 96 -15.38 -4.97 16.93
N ALA A 97 -15.84 -5.09 15.68
CA ALA A 97 -14.99 -5.27 14.51
C ALA A 97 -14.98 -4.03 13.62
N TYR A 98 -13.81 -3.62 13.18
CA TYR A 98 -13.56 -2.55 12.22
C TYR A 98 -13.21 -3.17 10.86
N VAL A 99 -14.19 -3.25 9.95
CA VAL A 99 -14.03 -3.86 8.62
C VAL A 99 -13.63 -2.79 7.61
N LEU A 100 -12.39 -2.85 7.12
CA LEU A 100 -11.83 -1.79 6.28
C LEU A 100 -12.06 -1.99 4.77
N ASN A 101 -12.40 -3.20 4.33
CA ASN A 101 -12.65 -3.48 2.92
C ASN A 101 -14.05 -4.03 2.64
N GLN A 102 -14.53 -3.80 1.42
CA GLN A 102 -15.92 -4.09 1.01
C GLN A 102 -16.16 -5.55 0.59
N HIS A 103 -15.23 -6.46 0.88
CA HIS A 103 -15.41 -7.85 0.51
C HIS A 103 -16.42 -8.55 1.43
N ARG A 104 -17.41 -9.24 0.87
CA ARG A 104 -18.43 -9.98 1.63
C ARG A 104 -17.83 -10.94 2.67
N ARG A 105 -16.68 -11.57 2.39
CA ARG A 105 -15.95 -12.41 3.35
C ARG A 105 -15.48 -11.67 4.60
N ALA A 106 -15.04 -10.42 4.48
CA ALA A 106 -14.60 -9.61 5.61
C ALA A 106 -15.79 -9.19 6.48
N LEU A 107 -16.91 -8.85 5.84
CA LEU A 107 -18.18 -8.55 6.51
C LEU A 107 -18.74 -9.76 7.28
N VAL A 108 -18.71 -10.95 6.66
CA VAL A 108 -19.11 -12.20 7.33
C VAL A 108 -18.20 -12.50 8.51
N ALA A 109 -16.87 -12.38 8.33
CA ALA A 109 -15.92 -12.56 9.42
C ALA A 109 -16.18 -11.58 10.57
N GLY A 110 -16.39 -10.29 10.29
CA GLY A 110 -16.72 -9.29 11.32
C GLY A 110 -18.01 -9.62 12.07
N SER A 111 -19.05 -10.02 11.34
CA SER A 111 -20.36 -10.32 11.93
C SER A 111 -20.34 -11.56 12.83
N LEU A 112 -19.55 -12.58 12.47
CA LEU A 112 -19.38 -13.78 13.28
C LEU A 112 -18.48 -13.53 14.48
N LEU A 113 -17.36 -12.84 14.27
CA LEU A 113 -16.31 -12.68 15.28
C LEU A 113 -16.57 -11.53 16.27
N ALA A 114 -17.48 -10.58 15.98
CA ALA A 114 -17.71 -9.41 16.85
C ALA A 114 -19.18 -9.08 17.06
N ARG A 115 -19.51 -8.54 18.24
CA ARG A 115 -20.87 -8.14 18.62
C ARG A 115 -21.36 -6.92 17.83
N GLU A 116 -20.50 -5.91 17.70
CA GLU A 116 -20.72 -4.72 16.87
C GLU A 116 -19.79 -4.77 15.65
N VAL A 117 -20.26 -4.26 14.51
CA VAL A 117 -19.45 -4.12 13.28
C VAL A 117 -19.53 -2.70 12.78
N LYS A 118 -18.38 -2.05 12.69
CA LYS A 118 -18.17 -0.77 12.01
C LYS A 118 -17.43 -1.04 10.71
N GLY A 119 -17.94 -0.53 9.60
CA GLY A 119 -17.36 -0.83 8.31
C GLY A 119 -18.26 -0.41 7.15
N PRO A 120 -18.20 -1.10 6.01
CA PRO A 120 -18.73 -0.53 4.78
C PRO A 120 -20.24 -0.65 4.63
N LEU A 121 -20.93 -1.47 5.42
CA LEU A 121 -22.38 -1.66 5.36
C LEU A 121 -23.04 -1.28 6.68
N LEU A 122 -24.19 -0.59 6.59
CA LEU A 122 -24.95 -0.16 7.78
C LEU A 122 -25.84 -1.25 8.38
N HIS A 123 -26.22 -2.26 7.60
CA HIS A 123 -27.23 -3.26 7.99
C HIS A 123 -26.69 -4.70 7.97
N GLY A 124 -25.44 -4.86 8.41
CA GLY A 124 -24.79 -6.17 8.50
C GLY A 124 -24.37 -6.75 7.14
N PRO A 125 -23.97 -8.04 7.10
CA PRO A 125 -23.25 -8.63 5.97
C PRO A 125 -24.14 -8.90 4.75
N LEU A 126 -25.46 -8.96 4.94
CA LEU A 126 -26.47 -9.11 3.89
C LEU A 126 -27.09 -7.78 3.45
N GLY A 127 -26.75 -6.67 4.12
CA GLY A 127 -27.23 -5.35 3.74
C GLY A 127 -26.69 -4.90 2.38
N GLU A 128 -27.37 -3.90 1.82
CA GLU A 128 -26.99 -3.25 0.55
C GLU A 128 -26.64 -1.76 0.75
N THR A 129 -27.09 -1.16 1.85
CA THR A 129 -26.83 0.25 2.17
C THR A 129 -25.37 0.43 2.64
N LEU A 130 -24.59 1.17 1.86
CA LEU A 130 -23.23 1.54 2.21
C LEU A 130 -23.21 2.61 3.32
N ALA A 131 -22.23 2.51 4.21
CA ALA A 131 -21.87 3.61 5.10
C ALA A 131 -21.35 4.82 4.28
N PRO A 132 -21.48 6.07 4.77
CA PRO A 132 -21.08 7.27 4.02
C PRO A 132 -19.66 7.21 3.45
N TRP A 133 -18.67 6.84 4.28
CA TRP A 133 -17.28 6.67 3.85
C TRP A 133 -17.08 5.57 2.81
N ALA A 134 -17.83 4.47 2.90
CA ALA A 134 -17.75 3.40 1.90
C ALA A 134 -18.39 3.83 0.57
N ALA A 135 -19.49 4.59 0.62
CA ALA A 135 -20.10 5.18 -0.55
C ALA A 135 -19.16 6.17 -1.24
N TYR A 136 -18.48 7.01 -0.45
CA TYR A 136 -17.46 7.94 -0.94
C TYR A 136 -16.30 7.20 -1.64
N VAL A 137 -15.68 6.21 -0.99
CA VAL A 137 -14.58 5.43 -1.59
C VAL A 137 -15.01 4.76 -2.90
N ARG A 138 -16.23 4.21 -2.94
CA ARG A 138 -16.79 3.62 -4.16
C ARG A 138 -16.99 4.66 -5.25
N ASP A 139 -17.48 5.85 -4.90
CA ASP A 139 -17.70 6.94 -5.84
C ASP A 139 -16.40 7.47 -6.44
N VAL A 140 -15.36 7.67 -5.61
CA VAL A 140 -14.02 8.05 -6.06
C VAL A 140 -13.47 7.02 -7.06
N ALA A 141 -13.54 5.72 -6.71
CA ALA A 141 -13.05 4.66 -7.59
C ALA A 141 -13.79 4.57 -8.94
N GLN A 142 -15.09 4.90 -8.97
CA GLN A 142 -15.93 4.81 -10.18
C GLN A 142 -15.91 6.08 -11.03
N ARG A 143 -16.07 7.24 -10.40
CA ARG A 143 -16.28 8.52 -11.07
C ARG A 143 -15.01 9.36 -11.17
N ARG A 144 -13.97 9.05 -10.40
CA ARG A 144 -12.68 9.77 -10.38
C ARG A 144 -12.85 11.28 -10.22
N LEU A 145 -13.86 11.69 -9.46
CA LEU A 145 -14.19 13.10 -9.24
C LEU A 145 -13.10 13.78 -8.41
N GLY A 146 -12.85 15.06 -8.68
CA GLY A 146 -11.74 15.85 -8.12
C GLY A 146 -11.75 16.10 -6.60
N GLN A 147 -12.51 15.34 -5.82
CA GLN A 147 -12.56 15.42 -4.35
C GLN A 147 -11.66 14.33 -3.76
N ARG A 148 -10.61 14.75 -3.04
CA ARG A 148 -9.38 13.95 -2.85
C ARG A 148 -9.06 13.66 -1.38
N VAL A 149 -9.89 12.85 -0.71
CA VAL A 149 -9.50 12.22 0.56
C VAL A 149 -8.77 10.91 0.24
N HIS A 150 -7.60 10.73 0.81
CA HIS A 150 -6.77 9.55 0.60
C HIS A 150 -7.48 8.28 1.14
N LEU A 151 -7.26 7.11 0.51
CA LEU A 151 -7.87 5.85 0.95
C LEU A 151 -7.57 5.51 2.41
N ALA A 152 -6.31 5.68 2.81
CA ALA A 152 -5.86 5.49 4.19
C ALA A 152 -6.64 6.38 5.20
N ASP A 153 -7.01 7.60 4.80
CA ASP A 153 -7.80 8.52 5.63
C ASP A 153 -9.28 8.14 5.63
N ALA A 154 -9.80 7.63 4.50
CA ALA A 154 -11.14 7.06 4.44
C ALA A 154 -11.28 5.81 5.33
N PHE A 155 -10.20 5.04 5.54
CA PHE A 155 -10.19 3.96 6.54
C PHE A 155 -10.37 4.49 7.97
N CYS A 156 -9.78 5.64 8.31
CA CYS A 156 -10.05 6.32 9.59
C CYS A 156 -11.55 6.67 9.71
N GLY A 157 -12.12 7.24 8.64
CA GLY A 157 -13.54 7.57 8.59
C GLY A 157 -14.47 6.37 8.76
N LEU A 158 -14.16 5.22 8.14
CA LEU A 158 -14.88 3.95 8.32
C LEU A 158 -14.83 3.45 9.77
N CYS A 159 -13.73 3.75 10.48
CA CYS A 159 -13.59 3.44 11.90
C CYS A 159 -14.25 4.46 12.83
N GLY A 160 -14.74 5.60 12.30
CA GLY A 160 -15.30 6.69 13.09
C GLY A 160 -14.23 7.49 13.84
N VAL A 161 -13.00 7.53 13.32
CA VAL A 161 -11.89 8.33 13.87
C VAL A 161 -11.36 9.31 12.81
N SER A 162 -10.77 10.41 13.25
CA SER A 162 -10.05 11.33 12.36
C SER A 162 -8.65 10.80 12.06
N PRO A 163 -7.99 11.21 10.96
CA PRO A 163 -6.61 10.85 10.69
C PRO A 163 -5.65 11.41 11.74
N PRO A 164 -4.50 10.76 11.96
CA PRO A 164 -3.48 11.29 12.86
C PRO A 164 -2.77 12.49 12.22
N GLY A 165 -2.48 13.53 13.01
CA GLY A 165 -1.63 14.64 12.57
C GLY A 165 -0.18 14.22 12.32
N ASP A 166 0.30 13.23 13.07
CA ASP A 166 1.60 12.60 12.84
C ASP A 166 1.55 11.08 12.90
N ILE A 167 2.35 10.43 12.05
CA ILE A 167 2.45 8.97 11.97
C ILE A 167 3.92 8.56 12.08
N LEU A 168 4.21 7.76 13.09
CA LEU A 168 5.56 7.23 13.27
C LEU A 168 5.83 6.16 12.21
N PRO A 169 7.03 6.13 11.63
CA PRO A 169 7.46 5.02 10.80
C PRO A 169 7.34 3.67 11.52
N LEU A 170 7.09 2.61 10.76
CA LEU A 170 7.18 1.25 11.27
C LEU A 170 8.60 0.95 11.73
N ASP A 171 8.72 0.26 12.87
CA ASP A 171 10.01 -0.21 13.34
C ASP A 171 10.61 -1.21 12.34
N PRO A 172 11.91 -1.07 12.00
CA PRO A 172 12.56 -2.01 11.11
C PRO A 172 12.58 -3.40 11.75
N PRO A 173 12.20 -4.47 11.02
CA PRO A 173 12.20 -5.80 11.58
C PRO A 173 13.64 -6.26 11.87
N ALA A 174 13.85 -6.83 13.06
CA ALA A 174 15.08 -7.51 13.43
C ALA A 174 15.16 -8.89 12.75
N VAL A 175 15.54 -8.92 11.48
CA VAL A 175 15.68 -10.14 10.68
C VAL A 175 17.07 -10.22 10.06
N ARG A 176 17.65 -11.43 10.07
CA ARG A 176 18.93 -11.70 9.40
C ARG A 176 18.73 -11.71 7.88
N LEU A 177 19.57 -10.98 7.15
CA LEU A 177 19.63 -11.10 5.70
C LEU A 177 20.57 -12.24 5.29
N PRO A 178 20.38 -12.84 4.10
CA PRO A 178 21.40 -13.68 3.48
C PRO A 178 22.76 -12.98 3.44
N ASP A 179 23.84 -13.73 3.61
CA ASP A 179 25.20 -13.17 3.78
C ASP A 179 25.64 -12.29 2.60
N ASP A 180 25.17 -12.59 1.37
CA ASP A 180 25.45 -11.79 0.18
C ASP A 180 24.63 -10.49 0.08
N LEU A 181 23.53 -10.40 0.82
CA LEU A 181 22.67 -9.21 0.91
C LEU A 181 23.00 -8.33 2.13
N GLU A 182 23.72 -8.86 3.12
CA GLU A 182 24.18 -8.12 4.28
C GLU A 182 24.98 -6.84 3.98
N PRO A 183 25.76 -6.72 2.88
CA PRO A 183 26.45 -5.48 2.52
C PRO A 183 25.52 -4.33 2.12
N ILE A 184 24.23 -4.58 1.83
CA ILE A 184 23.27 -3.54 1.45
C ILE A 184 23.23 -2.45 2.52
N GLY A 185 23.45 -1.20 2.11
CA GLY A 185 23.43 -0.01 2.96
C GLY A 185 24.66 0.17 3.87
N LYS A 186 25.71 -0.67 3.77
CA LYS A 186 26.91 -0.56 4.62
C LYS A 186 28.04 0.29 4.03
N HIS A 187 28.10 0.43 2.71
CA HIS A 187 29.22 1.09 2.02
C HIS A 187 28.76 1.92 0.84
N GLY A 188 29.25 3.16 0.77
CA GLY A 188 29.13 4.09 -0.36
C GLY A 188 27.69 4.43 -0.74
N ASP A 189 27.36 5.70 -0.59
CA ASP A 189 26.02 6.24 -0.82
C ASP A 189 25.95 6.98 -2.15
N PRO A 190 24.78 7.02 -2.82
CA PRO A 190 23.48 6.55 -2.32
C PRO A 190 23.09 5.12 -2.76
N TRP A 191 22.34 4.43 -1.89
CA TRP A 191 21.65 3.16 -2.19
C TRP A 191 20.20 3.40 -2.61
N ILE A 192 19.82 2.99 -3.82
CA ILE A 192 18.47 3.15 -4.35
C ILE A 192 17.82 1.79 -4.59
N ALA A 193 16.67 1.53 -3.96
CA ALA A 193 15.88 0.35 -4.26
C ALA A 193 14.97 0.62 -5.46
N LEU A 194 14.99 -0.28 -6.45
CA LEU A 194 14.08 -0.28 -7.58
C LEU A 194 13.11 -1.45 -7.44
N ILE A 195 11.82 -1.15 -7.34
CA ILE A 195 10.76 -2.15 -7.36
C ILE A 195 10.51 -2.50 -8.83
N VAL A 196 11.14 -3.56 -9.29
CA VAL A 196 11.12 -3.94 -10.72
C VAL A 196 9.85 -4.71 -11.12
N GLY A 197 9.08 -5.14 -10.12
CA GLY A 197 7.90 -5.98 -10.26
C GLY A 197 6.59 -5.31 -9.86
N ALA A 198 5.47 -5.94 -10.22
CA ALA A 198 4.14 -5.55 -9.79
C ALA A 198 3.16 -6.74 -9.81
N GLY A 199 2.18 -6.73 -8.91
CA GLY A 199 1.18 -7.81 -8.83
C GLY A 199 0.24 -7.91 -10.05
N GLU A 200 0.20 -6.88 -10.89
CA GLU A 200 -0.54 -6.83 -12.15
C GLU A 200 0.44 -6.40 -13.26
N THR A 201 0.46 -7.14 -14.37
CA THR A 201 1.41 -6.89 -15.48
C THR A 201 1.27 -5.49 -16.10
N GLU A 202 0.07 -4.91 -16.08
CA GLU A 202 -0.20 -3.53 -16.53
C GLU A 202 0.52 -2.47 -15.68
N ARG A 203 1.03 -2.82 -14.50
CA ARG A 203 1.79 -1.93 -13.61
C ARG A 203 3.30 -2.18 -13.64
N CYS A 204 3.76 -3.10 -14.48
CA CYS A 204 5.18 -3.40 -14.61
C CYS A 204 5.85 -2.42 -15.58
N VAL A 205 6.82 -1.66 -15.08
CA VAL A 205 7.68 -0.82 -15.91
C VAL A 205 8.54 -1.70 -16.82
N PRO A 206 8.67 -1.40 -18.13
CA PRO A 206 9.49 -2.19 -19.06
C PRO A 206 10.96 -2.30 -18.65
N THR A 207 11.60 -3.44 -18.96
CA THR A 207 13.00 -3.73 -18.62
C THR A 207 13.98 -2.73 -19.21
N GLU A 208 13.76 -2.30 -20.46
CA GLU A 208 14.60 -1.28 -21.11
C GLU A 208 14.56 0.07 -20.38
N VAL A 209 13.41 0.44 -19.81
CA VAL A 209 13.27 1.68 -19.03
C VAL A 209 14.10 1.57 -17.75
N TRP A 210 14.03 0.44 -17.04
CA TRP A 210 14.87 0.21 -15.86
C TRP A 210 16.36 0.16 -16.20
N ARG A 211 16.73 -0.48 -17.31
CA ARG A 211 18.11 -0.50 -17.80
C ARG A 211 18.63 0.91 -18.10
N ARG A 212 17.84 1.75 -18.77
CA ARG A 212 18.17 3.17 -18.98
C ARG A 212 18.35 3.89 -17.66
N TRP A 213 17.39 3.74 -16.74
CA TRP A 213 17.43 4.36 -15.42
C TRP A 213 18.71 4.01 -14.66
N ILE A 214 19.04 2.72 -14.58
CA ILE A 214 20.25 2.24 -13.89
C ILE A 214 21.50 2.81 -14.53
N THR A 215 21.55 2.84 -15.87
CA THR A 215 22.69 3.38 -16.62
C THR A 215 22.91 4.86 -16.32
N VAL A 216 21.86 5.67 -16.38
CA VAL A 216 21.95 7.11 -16.14
C VAL A 216 22.29 7.40 -14.67
N PHE A 217 21.65 6.71 -13.73
CA PHE A 217 21.90 6.90 -12.29
C PHE A 217 23.35 6.53 -11.92
N LEU A 218 23.83 5.38 -12.40
CA LEU A 218 25.19 4.92 -12.09
C LEU A 218 26.29 5.75 -12.78
N ALA A 219 25.95 6.48 -13.84
CA ALA A 219 26.83 7.46 -14.48
C ALA A 219 26.86 8.79 -13.72
N SER A 220 25.72 9.25 -13.18
CA SER A 220 25.63 10.49 -12.41
C SER A 220 26.07 10.35 -10.95
N ALA A 221 26.01 9.14 -10.39
CA ALA A 221 26.43 8.81 -9.03
C ALA A 221 27.54 7.75 -9.05
N PRO A 222 28.84 8.14 -9.06
CA PRO A 222 29.95 7.20 -9.11
C PRO A 222 29.95 6.17 -7.96
N GLN A 223 29.51 6.59 -6.77
CA GLN A 223 29.34 5.73 -5.59
C GLN A 223 27.91 5.19 -5.42
N GLY A 224 27.02 5.46 -6.38
CA GLY A 224 25.65 4.99 -6.36
C GLY A 224 25.57 3.46 -6.48
N ARG A 225 24.60 2.88 -5.78
CA ARG A 225 24.30 1.44 -5.79
C ARG A 225 22.80 1.23 -5.96
N VAL A 226 22.47 0.15 -6.67
CA VAL A 226 21.07 -0.20 -6.98
C VAL A 226 20.72 -1.52 -6.33
N VAL A 227 19.55 -1.60 -5.73
CA VAL A 227 18.97 -2.84 -5.20
C VAL A 227 17.72 -3.16 -5.99
N LEU A 228 17.67 -4.29 -6.70
CA LEU A 228 16.48 -4.74 -7.41
C LEU A 228 15.61 -5.54 -6.44
N VAL A 229 14.40 -5.06 -6.18
CA VAL A 229 13.44 -5.69 -5.27
C VAL A 229 12.16 -6.10 -6.02
N GLY A 230 11.53 -7.18 -5.56
CA GLY A 230 10.34 -7.76 -6.20
C GLY A 230 10.35 -9.28 -6.14
N THR A 231 9.41 -9.91 -6.84
CA THR A 231 9.30 -11.37 -6.98
C THR A 231 9.76 -11.88 -8.36
N GLU A 232 9.93 -10.98 -9.31
CA GLU A 232 10.06 -11.21 -10.75
C GLU A 232 11.51 -11.47 -11.16
N ARG A 233 12.04 -12.63 -10.77
CA ARG A 233 13.42 -13.08 -11.04
C ARG A 233 13.83 -12.96 -12.51
N GLU A 234 12.96 -13.37 -13.43
CA GLU A 234 13.24 -13.33 -14.87
C GLU A 234 13.43 -11.89 -15.36
N ARG A 235 12.62 -10.95 -14.87
CA ARG A 235 12.71 -9.53 -15.21
C ARG A 235 14.01 -8.92 -14.70
N ALA A 236 14.42 -9.25 -13.47
CA ALA A 236 15.68 -8.79 -12.92
C ALA A 236 16.89 -9.35 -13.69
N ALA A 237 16.83 -10.62 -14.10
CA ALA A 237 17.85 -11.24 -14.95
C ALA A 237 17.94 -10.57 -16.33
N GLU A 238 16.81 -10.24 -16.94
CA GLU A 238 16.74 -9.50 -18.20
C GLU A 238 17.34 -8.09 -18.07
N ILE A 239 16.99 -7.34 -17.02
CA ILE A 239 17.58 -6.01 -16.76
C ILE A 239 19.10 -6.11 -16.65
N GLN A 240 19.61 -7.10 -15.92
CA GLN A 240 21.05 -7.29 -15.73
C GLN A 240 21.77 -7.70 -17.03
N SER A 241 21.15 -8.52 -17.88
CA SER A 241 21.76 -8.93 -19.16
C SER A 241 21.89 -7.77 -20.17
N LEU A 242 21.05 -6.75 -20.05
CA LEU A 242 21.07 -5.53 -20.87
C LEU A 242 22.07 -4.47 -20.37
N LEU A 243 22.70 -4.68 -19.21
CA LEU A 243 23.62 -3.73 -18.59
C LEU A 243 25.09 -4.09 -18.89
N PRO A 244 25.98 -3.08 -19.04
CA PRO A 244 27.41 -3.33 -19.17
C PRO A 244 27.97 -4.05 -17.94
N SER A 245 28.93 -4.97 -18.13
CA SER A 245 29.54 -5.73 -17.03
C SER A 245 30.18 -4.84 -15.95
N SER A 246 30.62 -3.62 -16.32
CA SER A 246 31.15 -2.62 -15.39
C SER A 246 30.12 -2.08 -14.39
N ASN A 247 28.82 -2.21 -14.68
CA ASN A 247 27.74 -1.80 -13.78
C ASN A 247 27.31 -2.90 -12.81
N LEU A 248 27.49 -4.17 -13.17
CA LEU A 248 26.96 -5.31 -12.39
C LEU A 248 27.53 -5.37 -10.96
N GLY A 249 28.77 -4.94 -10.74
CA GLY A 249 29.36 -4.86 -9.40
C GLY A 249 28.72 -3.83 -8.46
N ARG A 250 27.76 -3.03 -8.95
CA ARG A 250 27.01 -2.02 -8.19
C ARG A 250 25.51 -2.34 -8.06
N ILE A 251 25.11 -3.56 -8.42
CA ILE A 251 23.72 -3.99 -8.45
C ILE A 251 23.54 -5.20 -7.53
N TRP A 252 22.58 -5.10 -6.60
CA TRP A 252 22.18 -6.19 -5.72
C TRP A 252 20.80 -6.69 -6.13
N ASP A 253 20.74 -7.91 -6.64
CA ASP A 253 19.48 -8.56 -7.00
C ASP A 253 18.92 -9.38 -5.82
N THR A 254 17.81 -8.89 -5.26
CA THR A 254 17.09 -9.54 -4.17
C THR A 254 15.80 -10.21 -4.65
N THR A 255 15.52 -10.19 -5.96
CA THR A 255 14.21 -10.55 -6.50
C THR A 255 13.87 -12.03 -6.25
N GLY A 256 12.70 -12.27 -5.66
CA GLY A 256 12.22 -13.59 -5.27
C GLY A 256 13.06 -14.28 -4.19
N ARG A 257 14.07 -13.62 -3.61
CA ARG A 257 15.02 -14.19 -2.62
C ARG A 257 14.75 -13.76 -1.18
N THR A 258 13.79 -12.86 -0.96
CA THR A 258 13.53 -12.23 0.33
C THR A 258 12.11 -12.52 0.82
N SER A 259 11.96 -12.79 2.12
CA SER A 259 10.67 -12.67 2.79
C SER A 259 10.22 -11.20 2.87
N LEU A 260 8.96 -10.93 3.24
CA LEU A 260 8.48 -9.57 3.43
C LEU A 260 9.23 -8.82 4.55
N LEU A 261 9.62 -9.52 5.63
CA LEU A 261 10.43 -8.91 6.69
C LEU A 261 11.84 -8.57 6.20
N GLN A 262 12.46 -9.45 5.40
CA GLN A 262 13.77 -9.18 4.81
C GLN A 262 13.71 -8.03 3.80
N LEU A 263 12.64 -7.97 3.01
CA LEU A 263 12.37 -6.83 2.13
C LEU A 263 12.27 -5.54 2.94
N ALA A 264 11.47 -5.50 4.01
CA ALA A 264 11.39 -4.34 4.89
C ALA A 264 12.77 -3.94 5.44
N ALA A 265 13.56 -4.90 5.95
CA ALA A 265 14.91 -4.67 6.44
C ALA A 265 15.90 -4.17 5.37
N ILE A 266 15.69 -4.51 4.09
CA ILE A 266 16.47 -3.98 2.95
C ILE A 266 16.02 -2.56 2.61
N LEU A 267 14.71 -2.31 2.57
CA LEU A 267 14.15 -1.00 2.22
C LEU A 267 14.61 0.09 3.19
N VAL A 268 14.64 -0.17 4.50
CA VAL A 268 15.15 0.80 5.48
C VAL A 268 16.64 1.15 5.30
N ARG A 269 17.43 0.26 4.69
CA ARG A 269 18.84 0.50 4.37
C ARG A 269 19.03 1.33 3.09
N CYS A 270 17.96 1.58 2.35
CA CYS A 270 17.99 2.36 1.11
C CYS A 270 17.67 3.84 1.36
N HIS A 271 18.39 4.71 0.65
CA HIS A 271 18.23 6.16 0.74
C HIS A 271 16.89 6.61 0.15
N ARG A 272 16.50 5.97 -0.97
CA ARG A 272 15.25 6.18 -1.70
C ARG A 272 14.76 4.87 -2.28
N VAL A 273 13.46 4.82 -2.54
CA VAL A 273 12.81 3.69 -3.21
C VAL A 273 12.06 4.23 -4.42
N VAL A 274 12.24 3.61 -5.58
CA VAL A 274 11.57 3.98 -6.83
C VAL A 274 10.80 2.78 -7.36
N GLY A 275 9.57 2.99 -7.83
CA GLY A 275 8.73 1.90 -8.34
C GLY A 275 7.37 2.37 -8.80
N SER A 276 6.55 1.44 -9.30
CA SER A 276 5.14 1.70 -9.60
C SER A 276 4.24 1.51 -8.37
N ASP A 277 2.95 1.87 -8.49
CA ASP A 277 1.94 1.68 -7.43
C ASP A 277 1.76 0.19 -7.04
N THR A 278 2.52 -0.22 -6.04
CA THR A 278 2.64 -1.61 -5.58
C THR A 278 2.81 -1.68 -4.07
N GLY A 279 2.51 -2.84 -3.47
CA GLY A 279 2.66 -3.08 -2.04
C GLY A 279 4.05 -2.72 -1.47
N PRO A 280 5.18 -3.11 -2.10
CA PRO A 280 6.51 -2.73 -1.66
C PRO A 280 6.76 -1.21 -1.60
N LEU A 281 6.15 -0.43 -2.50
CA LEU A 281 6.26 1.04 -2.51
C LEU A 281 5.61 1.62 -1.25
N HIS A 282 4.41 1.14 -0.91
CA HIS A 282 3.67 1.54 0.29
C HIS A 282 4.34 1.06 1.57
N LEU A 283 4.94 -0.13 1.57
CA LEU A 283 5.73 -0.63 2.68
C LEU A 283 6.95 0.26 2.94
N ALA A 284 7.67 0.68 1.89
CA ALA A 284 8.78 1.62 2.02
C ALA A 284 8.34 2.95 2.64
N ALA A 285 7.20 3.50 2.20
CA ALA A 285 6.64 4.72 2.76
C ALA A 285 6.29 4.56 4.25
N ALA A 286 5.63 3.45 4.62
CA ALA A 286 5.29 3.14 6.01
C ALA A 286 6.54 2.96 6.90
N LEU A 287 7.67 2.51 6.33
CA LEU A 287 8.98 2.43 6.99
C LEU A 287 9.70 3.80 7.06
N GLY A 288 9.03 4.90 6.70
CA GLY A 288 9.60 6.25 6.72
C GLY A 288 10.65 6.48 5.64
N ARG A 289 10.67 5.66 4.58
CA ARG A 289 11.61 5.85 3.48
C ARG A 289 11.00 6.76 2.41
N PRO A 290 11.70 7.83 1.98
CA PRO A 290 11.20 8.65 0.90
C PRO A 290 11.13 7.83 -0.39
N VAL A 291 10.01 7.94 -1.10
CA VAL A 291 9.72 7.13 -2.29
C VAL A 291 9.43 8.01 -3.49
N ILE A 292 9.71 7.49 -4.68
CA ILE A 292 9.32 8.06 -5.96
C ILE A 292 8.45 7.05 -6.70
N GLY A 293 7.16 7.33 -6.82
CA GLY A 293 6.18 6.49 -7.50
C GLY A 293 6.02 6.84 -8.98
N TRP A 294 5.95 5.84 -9.86
CA TRP A 294 5.55 6.01 -11.27
C TRP A 294 4.15 5.43 -11.49
N TYR A 295 3.15 6.31 -11.60
CA TYR A 295 1.73 5.98 -11.69
C TYR A 295 1.26 6.19 -13.13
N PHE A 296 1.12 5.10 -13.89
CA PHE A 296 0.75 5.12 -15.30
C PHE A 296 -0.44 4.21 -15.64
N ALA A 297 -0.86 3.38 -14.70
CA ALA A 297 -2.03 2.51 -14.83
C ALA A 297 -3.29 3.19 -14.24
N ARG A 298 -4.18 2.38 -13.65
CA ARG A 298 -5.47 2.86 -13.10
C ARG A 298 -5.32 3.69 -11.83
N ALA A 299 -4.25 3.47 -11.07
CA ALA A 299 -4.01 4.13 -9.80
C ALA A 299 -3.85 5.64 -9.98
N ARG A 300 -4.36 6.39 -9.01
CA ARG A 300 -4.25 7.84 -8.97
C ARG A 300 -3.59 8.27 -7.67
N VAL A 301 -2.63 9.17 -7.78
CA VAL A 301 -1.80 9.65 -6.65
C VAL A 301 -2.61 10.09 -5.42
N HIS A 302 -3.76 10.72 -5.65
CA HIS A 302 -4.59 11.25 -4.57
C HIS A 302 -5.44 10.20 -3.85
N GLU A 303 -5.64 9.04 -4.46
CA GLU A 303 -6.44 7.95 -3.91
C GLU A 303 -5.54 7.00 -3.09
N THR A 304 -4.42 6.60 -3.69
CA THR A 304 -3.56 5.52 -3.18
C THR A 304 -2.07 5.89 -3.27
N GLY A 305 -1.73 7.18 -3.17
CA GLY A 305 -0.35 7.61 -3.09
C GLY A 305 0.37 7.02 -1.87
N PRO A 306 1.72 7.04 -1.86
CA PRO A 306 2.48 6.75 -0.65
C PRO A 306 2.00 7.61 0.54
N TYR A 307 1.54 6.98 1.62
CA TYR A 307 1.01 7.74 2.75
C TYR A 307 2.12 8.39 3.58
N GLY A 308 2.06 9.70 3.78
CA GLY A 308 3.04 10.45 4.56
C GLY A 308 3.53 11.71 3.83
N THR A 309 4.72 12.17 4.22
CA THR A 309 5.40 13.33 3.65
C THR A 309 6.73 12.89 3.02
N ASN A 310 7.34 13.74 2.19
CA ASN A 310 8.60 13.47 1.49
C ASN A 310 8.52 12.34 0.43
N HIS A 311 7.35 12.15 -0.16
CA HIS A 311 7.16 11.28 -1.32
C HIS A 311 6.89 12.11 -2.57
N TRP A 312 7.39 11.61 -3.69
CA TRP A 312 7.13 12.16 -5.01
C TRP A 312 6.41 11.13 -5.86
N VAL A 313 5.48 11.57 -6.69
CA VAL A 313 4.80 10.68 -7.64
C VAL A 313 4.75 11.35 -9.00
N TRP A 314 5.30 10.67 -9.99
CA TRP A 314 5.03 10.96 -11.38
C TRP A 314 3.73 10.29 -11.78
N GLN A 315 2.73 11.07 -12.18
CA GLN A 315 1.45 10.60 -12.67
C GLN A 315 1.38 10.83 -14.17
N ALA A 316 1.25 9.76 -14.95
CA ALA A 316 1.01 9.89 -16.39
C ALA A 316 -0.32 10.60 -16.61
N GLU A 317 -0.28 11.69 -17.36
CA GLU A 317 -1.46 12.36 -17.89
C GLU A 317 -2.04 11.48 -18.99
N GLN A 318 -3.37 11.41 -19.11
CA GLN A 318 -3.98 10.59 -20.15
C GLN A 318 -3.66 11.19 -21.53
N GLY A 319 -2.59 10.71 -22.15
CA GLY A 319 -2.33 10.90 -23.58
C GLY A 319 -3.01 9.80 -24.39
N ASP A 320 -3.64 10.18 -25.49
CA ASP A 320 -4.21 9.26 -26.48
C ASP A 320 -3.19 8.19 -26.90
N VAL A 321 -3.64 6.93 -27.01
CA VAL A 321 -3.55 6.10 -28.22
C VAL A 321 -3.98 4.65 -27.90
N GLU A 322 -4.96 4.22 -28.67
CA GLU A 322 -5.36 2.84 -28.90
C GLU A 322 -4.23 2.05 -29.58
N GLU A 323 -3.69 1.02 -28.93
CA GLU A 323 -3.45 -0.27 -29.56
C GLU A 323 -3.13 -1.35 -28.51
N ARG A 324 -3.96 -2.40 -28.47
CA ARG A 324 -3.76 -3.66 -27.72
C ARG A 324 -3.86 -3.63 -26.17
N GLY A 325 -4.72 -2.78 -25.62
CA GLY A 325 -5.34 -3.04 -24.31
C GLY A 325 -4.44 -2.91 -23.06
N VAL A 326 -3.21 -2.42 -23.20
CA VAL A 326 -2.36 -2.00 -22.07
C VAL A 326 -1.80 -0.61 -22.38
N LEU A 327 -2.28 0.40 -21.65
CA LEU A 327 -1.81 1.79 -21.77
C LEU A 327 -0.43 1.89 -21.10
N ALA A 328 0.64 1.82 -21.90
CA ALA A 328 1.99 2.09 -21.44
C ALA A 328 2.48 3.43 -22.02
N PRO A 329 3.04 4.34 -21.20
CA PRO A 329 3.60 5.59 -21.70
C PRO A 329 4.72 5.37 -22.72
N CYS A 330 4.73 6.15 -23.80
CA CYS A 330 5.80 6.14 -24.80
C CYS A 330 7.11 6.75 -24.25
N GLN A 331 7.01 7.67 -23.30
CA GLN A 331 8.13 8.31 -22.62
C GLN A 331 8.02 8.12 -21.11
N TRP A 332 9.16 7.98 -20.45
CA TRP A 332 9.28 7.75 -19.02
C TRP A 332 10.19 8.81 -18.38
N PRO A 333 9.85 9.34 -17.19
CA PRO A 333 10.55 10.45 -16.55
C PRO A 333 11.84 10.00 -15.87
N VAL A 334 12.74 9.37 -16.64
CA VAL A 334 13.98 8.75 -16.14
C VAL A 334 14.96 9.80 -15.65
N ASP A 335 15.29 10.77 -16.51
CA ASP A 335 16.30 11.78 -16.21
C ASP A 335 15.80 12.76 -15.13
N GLU A 336 14.49 13.02 -15.15
CA GLU A 336 13.77 13.85 -14.20
C GLU A 336 13.69 13.18 -12.83
N THR A 337 13.43 11.87 -12.79
CA THR A 337 13.51 11.09 -11.55
C THR A 337 14.93 11.11 -10.96
N ILE A 338 15.96 11.00 -11.80
CA ILE A 338 17.36 11.05 -11.33
C ILE A 338 17.73 12.46 -10.85
N SER A 339 17.20 13.52 -11.47
CA SER A 339 17.35 14.90 -11.01
C SER A 339 16.69 15.13 -9.64
N LEU A 340 15.52 14.52 -9.39
CA LEU A 340 14.89 14.53 -8.06
C LEU A 340 15.76 13.86 -6.99
N LEU A 341 16.48 12.79 -7.35
CA LEU A 341 17.41 12.12 -6.43
C LEU A 341 18.59 13.02 -6.03
N SER A 342 19.00 13.95 -6.89
CA SER A 342 20.05 14.93 -6.60
C SER A 342 19.52 16.24 -5.99
N HIS A 343 18.27 16.27 -5.51
CA HIS A 343 17.59 17.44 -4.95
C HIS A 343 17.43 18.62 -5.92
N GLN A 344 17.45 18.35 -7.23
CA GLN A 344 17.17 19.34 -8.25
C GLN A 344 15.73 19.17 -8.72
N MET A 345 14.94 20.26 -8.68
CA MET A 345 13.59 20.23 -9.22
C MET A 345 13.66 20.08 -10.74
N PRO A 346 13.11 19.00 -11.32
CA PRO A 346 13.17 18.77 -12.74
C PRO A 346 12.16 19.65 -13.46
N THR A 347 12.44 19.94 -14.74
CA THR A 347 11.41 20.36 -15.67
C THR A 347 10.48 19.17 -15.93
N PRO A 348 9.15 19.31 -15.84
CA PRO A 348 8.22 18.21 -16.11
C PRO A 348 8.41 17.62 -17.51
N THR A 349 8.40 16.29 -17.61
CA THR A 349 8.36 15.57 -18.90
C THR A 349 6.99 15.72 -19.54
N GLU A 350 6.95 15.73 -20.87
CA GLU A 350 5.69 15.71 -21.63
C GLU A 350 4.81 14.51 -21.19
N ASN A 351 3.52 14.75 -20.93
CA ASN A 351 2.53 13.77 -20.47
C ASN A 351 2.74 13.21 -19.05
N TRP A 352 3.56 13.84 -18.22
CA TRP A 352 3.71 13.46 -16.81
C TRP A 352 3.61 14.68 -15.89
N SER A 353 2.73 14.59 -14.89
CA SER A 353 2.67 15.55 -13.79
C SER A 353 3.45 15.01 -12.58
N LEU A 354 4.23 15.89 -11.94
CA LEU A 354 4.94 15.58 -10.71
C LEU A 354 4.10 16.02 -9.51
N TRP A 355 3.93 15.15 -8.53
CA TRP A 355 3.16 15.42 -7.32
C TRP A 355 4.02 15.21 -6.07
N ALA A 356 3.92 16.15 -5.11
CA ALA A 356 4.52 16.02 -3.79
C ALA A 356 3.46 15.65 -2.75
N SER A 357 3.82 14.75 -1.84
CA SER A 357 2.98 14.34 -0.71
C SER A 357 3.08 15.34 0.45
N TYR A 358 1.93 15.68 1.03
CA TYR A 358 1.77 16.52 2.21
C TYR A 358 0.80 15.86 3.20
N ARG A 359 0.77 16.39 4.42
CA ARG A 359 -0.16 15.94 5.46
C ARG A 359 -0.53 17.09 6.37
N ASP A 360 -1.77 17.09 6.83
CA ASP A 360 -2.29 17.98 7.87
C ASP A 360 -3.29 17.24 8.76
N GLU A 361 -4.08 17.96 9.56
CA GLU A 361 -5.08 17.39 10.46
C GLU A 361 -6.23 16.65 9.75
N LEU A 362 -6.39 16.83 8.43
CA LEU A 362 -7.40 16.17 7.61
C LEU A 362 -6.84 14.97 6.84
N GLY A 363 -5.57 14.62 7.08
CA GLY A 363 -4.90 13.47 6.49
C GLY A 363 -3.90 13.82 5.39
N ALA A 364 -3.55 12.81 4.59
CA ALA A 364 -2.61 12.95 3.48
C ALA A 364 -3.25 13.61 2.26
N TYR A 365 -2.48 14.44 1.57
CA TYR A 365 -2.90 15.05 0.31
C TYR A 365 -1.69 15.30 -0.59
N TYR A 366 -1.96 15.61 -1.86
CA TYR A 366 -0.92 15.81 -2.87
C TYR A 366 -1.10 17.13 -3.58
N ILE A 367 0.01 17.82 -3.81
CA ILE A 367 0.06 19.05 -4.62
C ILE A 367 0.93 18.79 -5.84
N GLU A 368 0.45 19.20 -7.00
CA GLU A 368 1.23 19.16 -8.23
C GLU A 368 2.38 20.18 -8.16
N ALA A 369 3.58 19.77 -8.55
CA ALA A 369 4.75 20.63 -8.52
C ALA A 369 4.51 21.89 -9.36
N GLY A 370 4.78 23.06 -8.78
CA GLY A 370 4.53 24.35 -9.42
C GLY A 370 3.10 24.90 -9.25
N HIS A 371 2.19 24.15 -8.63
CA HIS A 371 0.85 24.62 -8.30
C HIS A 371 0.70 24.99 -6.82
N GLU A 372 -0.28 25.85 -6.53
CA GLU A 372 -0.66 26.17 -5.15
C GLU A 372 -1.36 24.98 -4.47
N ALA A 373 -1.30 24.94 -3.14
CA ALA A 373 -1.94 23.90 -2.36
C ALA A 373 -3.47 23.87 -2.60
N ILE A 374 -4.03 22.66 -2.61
CA ILE A 374 -5.49 22.48 -2.59
C ILE A 374 -6.04 23.18 -1.35
N ALA A 375 -7.08 24.01 -1.53
CA ALA A 375 -7.74 24.71 -0.42
C ALA A 375 -8.20 23.72 0.67
N PRO A 376 -7.68 23.81 1.92
CA PRO A 376 -8.05 22.94 3.04
C PRO A 376 -9.57 22.82 3.27
N LEU A 377 -10.31 23.88 2.90
CA LEU A 377 -11.77 23.97 3.00
C LEU A 377 -12.52 22.83 2.29
N GLN A 378 -12.04 22.35 1.13
CA GLN A 378 -12.74 21.28 0.40
C GLN A 378 -12.64 19.93 1.12
N ARG A 379 -11.46 19.58 1.65
CA ARG A 379 -11.28 18.35 2.43
C ARG A 379 -12.06 18.41 3.74
N ALA A 380 -12.09 19.57 4.40
CA ALA A 380 -12.85 19.77 5.63
C ALA A 380 -14.35 19.55 5.42
N GLN A 381 -14.91 20.05 4.31
CA GLN A 381 -16.31 19.85 3.94
C GLN A 381 -16.65 18.37 3.71
N ILE A 382 -15.76 17.61 3.05
CA ILE A 382 -15.95 16.16 2.84
C ILE A 382 -15.97 15.45 4.19
N TRP A 383 -14.99 15.73 5.05
CA TRP A 383 -14.95 15.16 6.40
C TRP A 383 -16.23 15.47 7.18
N GLN A 384 -16.68 16.73 7.19
CA GLN A 384 -17.90 17.15 7.87
C GLN A 384 -19.16 16.46 7.31
N ALA A 385 -19.27 16.33 5.98
CA ALA A 385 -20.43 15.72 5.33
C ALA A 385 -20.49 14.20 5.53
N LEU A 386 -19.35 13.55 5.74
CA LEU A 386 -19.25 12.10 5.91
C LEU A 386 -19.15 11.64 7.36
N GLN A 387 -19.04 12.55 8.34
CA GLN A 387 -19.18 12.16 9.74
C GLN A 387 -20.58 11.57 9.96
N PRO A 388 -20.70 10.43 10.65
CA PRO A 388 -22.01 9.95 11.06
C PRO A 388 -22.67 11.03 11.91
N SER A 389 -23.91 11.40 11.60
CA SER A 389 -24.70 12.29 12.45
C SER A 389 -24.63 11.78 13.89
N PRO A 390 -24.37 12.64 14.89
CA PRO A 390 -24.47 12.21 16.28
C PRO A 390 -25.89 11.66 16.49
N VAL A 391 -25.97 10.38 16.83
CA VAL A 391 -27.22 9.67 17.14
C VAL A 391 -27.75 10.11 18.48
#